data_AF-A0A0C3G205-F1
#
_entry.id   AF-A0A0C3G205-F1
#
_cell.length_a   1.000
_cell.length_b   1.000
_cell.length_c   1.000
_cell.angle_alpha   90.00
_cell.angle_beta   90.00
_cell.angle_gamma   90.00
#
_symmetry.space_group_name_H-M   'P 1'
#
loop_
_entity.id
_entity.type
_entity.pdbx_description
1 polymer ?
#
loop_
_entity_poly.entity_id
_entity_poly.type
_entity_poly.pdbx_seq_one_letter_code
_entity_poly.pdbx_strand_id
1 'polypeptide(L)'
;MDKNLPLGYPTPFELIRNYAYQHNLQKSKTIESNGEKHTEAWIIDEGYIIFIACKCADAEEVDWVASCEALMYLQVSGGGSEHEWKISEDMENRLWSEFGFVDELVRFEPDGWVPFRVRVGRDP
;
A
#
# COMPACT_ATOMS: atom_id res chain seq x y z
N MET A 1 7.71 -18.32 -19.15
CA MET A 1 8.69 -17.83 -18.16
C MET A 1 7.84 -17.25 -17.07
N ASP A 2 7.70 -17.94 -15.94
CA ASP A 2 6.98 -17.39 -14.80
C ASP A 2 7.75 -16.14 -14.38
N LYS A 3 7.17 -14.97 -14.66
CA LYS A 3 7.75 -13.72 -14.21
C LYS A 3 7.65 -13.77 -12.69
N ASN A 4 8.78 -13.76 -11.99
CA ASN A 4 8.83 -13.64 -10.54
C ASN A 4 8.45 -12.21 -10.13
N LEU A 5 7.18 -11.88 -10.31
CA LEU A 5 6.60 -10.59 -9.96
C LEU A 5 6.42 -10.51 -8.45
N PRO A 6 6.49 -9.31 -7.86
CA PRO A 6 6.11 -9.13 -6.46
C PRO A 6 4.67 -9.55 -6.22
N LEU A 7 4.38 -9.91 -4.97
CA LEU A 7 3.04 -10.25 -4.49
C LEU A 7 2.55 -9.13 -3.58
N GLY A 8 1.28 -8.76 -3.72
CA GLY A 8 0.70 -7.71 -2.89
C GLY A 8 -0.82 -7.75 -2.84
N TYR A 9 -1.36 -7.01 -1.87
CA TYR A 9 -2.79 -6.78 -1.76
C TYR A 9 -3.21 -5.61 -2.65
N PRO A 10 -4.28 -5.74 -3.44
CA PRO A 10 -4.90 -4.60 -4.09
C PRO A 10 -5.31 -3.55 -3.05
N THR A 11 -4.89 -2.30 -3.26
CA THR A 11 -5.28 -1.16 -2.43
C THR A 11 -6.08 -0.17 -3.26
N PRO A 12 -7.35 -0.46 -3.58
CA PRO A 12 -8.17 0.47 -4.35
C PRO A 12 -8.42 1.75 -3.56
N PHE A 13 -8.65 2.86 -4.28
CA PHE A 13 -8.87 4.17 -3.67
C PHE A 13 -10.01 4.16 -2.64
N GLU A 14 -11.04 3.35 -2.85
CA GLU A 14 -12.17 3.20 -1.92
C GLU A 14 -11.75 2.61 -0.57
N LEU A 15 -10.84 1.62 -0.56
CA LEU A 15 -10.28 1.05 0.66
C LEU A 15 -9.53 2.13 1.45
N ILE A 16 -8.63 2.84 0.77
CA ILE A 16 -7.80 3.92 1.35
C ILE A 16 -8.70 5.03 1.91
N ARG A 17 -9.73 5.41 1.15
CA ARG A 17 -10.71 6.41 1.56
C ARG A 17 -11.50 5.98 2.79
N ASN A 18 -11.99 4.75 2.83
CA ASN A 18 -12.77 4.24 3.96
C ASN A 18 -11.92 4.21 5.24
N TYR A 19 -10.68 3.74 5.13
CA TYR A 19 -9.71 3.79 6.23
C TYR A 19 -9.48 5.23 6.69
N ALA A 20 -9.28 6.17 5.75
CA ALA A 20 -9.10 7.57 6.10
C ALA A 20 -10.26 8.14 6.94
N TYR A 21 -11.51 7.86 6.54
CA TYR A 21 -12.69 8.30 7.27
C TYR A 21 -12.80 7.65 8.66
N GLN A 22 -12.54 6.34 8.76
CA GLN A 22 -12.58 5.61 10.03
C GLN A 22 -11.55 6.17 11.04
N HIS A 23 -10.40 6.61 10.56
CA HIS A 23 -9.28 7.08 11.39
C HIS A 23 -9.18 8.61 11.47
N ASN A 24 -10.18 9.34 10.96
CA ASN A 24 -10.18 10.82 10.93
C ASN A 24 -8.96 11.44 10.23
N LEU A 25 -8.47 10.82 9.16
CA LEU A 25 -7.33 11.25 8.36
C LEU A 25 -7.72 12.18 7.20
N GLN A 26 -8.94 12.74 7.23
CA GLN A 26 -9.40 13.76 6.31
C GLN A 26 -8.93 15.16 6.73
N LYS A 27 -8.62 16.00 5.73
CA LYS A 27 -8.62 17.47 5.91
C LYS A 27 -10.01 17.99 5.64
N SER A 28 -10.41 18.99 6.40
CA SER A 28 -11.64 19.74 6.13
C SER A 28 -11.37 21.22 6.06
N LYS A 29 -12.03 21.91 5.13
CA LYS A 29 -12.06 23.37 5.07
C LYS A 29 -13.51 23.82 5.12
N THR A 30 -13.79 24.72 6.06
CA THR A 30 -15.06 25.42 6.11
C THR A 30 -14.97 26.68 5.25
N ILE A 31 -15.90 26.82 4.33
CA ILE A 31 -16.04 27.96 3.43
C ILE A 31 -17.36 28.64 3.78
N GLU A 32 -17.29 29.94 4.06
CA GLU A 32 -18.47 30.79 4.23
C GLU A 32 -18.74 31.53 2.93
N SER A 33 -19.95 31.36 2.39
CA SER A 33 -20.41 32.07 1.20
C SER A 33 -21.86 32.48 1.39
N ASN A 34 -22.17 33.76 1.17
CA ASN A 34 -23.52 34.33 1.35
C ASN A 34 -24.17 34.07 2.73
N GLY A 35 -23.36 33.92 3.79
CA GLY A 35 -23.85 33.63 5.15
C GLY A 35 -24.13 32.15 5.42
N GLU A 36 -23.94 31.27 4.44
CA GLU A 36 -24.00 29.81 4.60
C GLU A 36 -22.59 29.24 4.84
N LYS A 37 -22.48 28.27 5.76
CA LYS A 37 -21.23 27.54 6.06
C LYS A 37 -21.26 26.20 5.34
N HIS A 38 -20.31 25.97 4.44
CA HIS A 38 -20.09 24.68 3.81
C HIS A 38 -18.79 24.08 4.31
N THR A 39 -18.78 22.78 4.63
CA THR A 39 -17.54 22.07 4.97
C THR A 39 -17.21 21.10 3.85
N GLU A 40 -16.08 21.37 3.18
CA GLU A 40 -15.49 20.46 2.21
C GLU A 40 -14.48 19.57 2.93
N ALA A 41 -14.55 18.26 2.72
CA ALA A 41 -13.60 17.30 3.25
C ALA A 41 -12.89 16.57 2.11
N TRP A 42 -11.58 16.40 2.23
CA TRP A 42 -10.76 15.66 1.27
C TRP A 42 -9.66 14.87 1.97
N ILE A 43 -9.17 13.84 1.29
CA ILE A 43 -8.08 12.98 1.75
C ILE A 43 -6.75 13.75 1.71
N ILE A 44 -5.90 13.55 2.72
CA ILE A 44 -4.62 14.26 2.85
C ILE A 44 -3.64 13.88 1.74
N ASP A 45 -3.43 12.58 1.55
CA ASP A 45 -2.54 11.94 0.58
C ASP A 45 -2.68 10.41 0.77
N GLU A 46 -2.82 9.63 -0.29
CA GLU A 46 -3.04 8.18 -0.22
C GLU A 46 -1.83 7.44 0.38
N GLY A 47 -0.62 7.84 0.00
CA GLY A 47 0.61 7.25 0.51
C GLY A 47 0.80 7.51 2.00
N TYR A 48 0.44 8.70 2.47
CA TYR A 48 0.42 9.02 3.90
C TYR A 48 -0.57 8.15 4.68
N ILE A 49 -1.76 7.90 4.14
CA ILE A 49 -2.75 7.02 4.80
C ILE A 49 -2.20 5.62 4.96
N ILE A 50 -1.59 5.08 3.90
CA ILE A 50 -1.01 3.73 3.93
C ILE A 50 0.16 3.66 4.89
N PHE A 51 1.01 4.69 4.95
CA PHE A 51 2.05 4.78 5.96
C PHE A 51 1.48 4.73 7.38
N ILE A 52 0.40 5.48 7.66
CA ILE A 52 -0.25 5.46 8.98
C ILE A 52 -0.84 4.08 9.28
N ALA A 53 -1.48 3.43 8.32
CA ALA A 53 -2.01 2.08 8.49
C ALA A 53 -0.91 1.04 8.75
N CYS A 54 0.18 1.06 8.00
CA CYS A 54 1.34 0.21 8.29
C CYS A 54 1.90 0.49 9.70
N LYS A 55 1.94 1.77 10.13
CA LYS A 55 2.35 2.11 11.51
C LYS A 55 1.40 1.58 12.57
N CYS A 56 0.08 1.66 12.36
CA CYS A 56 -0.92 1.10 13.29
C CYS A 56 -0.82 -0.43 13.39
N ALA A 57 -0.57 -1.09 12.25
CA ALA A 57 -0.34 -2.53 12.17
C ALA A 57 1.02 -2.98 12.74
N ASP A 58 1.88 -2.05 13.16
CA ASP A 58 3.28 -2.32 13.52
C ASP A 58 4.00 -3.13 12.42
N ALA A 59 3.73 -2.71 11.17
CA ALA A 59 4.19 -3.35 9.97
C ALA A 59 5.51 -2.77 9.49
N GLU A 60 6.59 -3.49 9.78
CA GLU A 60 7.93 -3.20 9.29
C GLU A 60 8.16 -3.90 7.93
N GLU A 61 8.99 -3.32 7.07
CA GLU A 61 9.42 -3.93 5.78
C GLU A 61 8.30 -4.15 4.74
N VAL A 62 7.31 -3.25 4.69
CA VAL A 62 6.26 -3.25 3.67
C VAL A 62 6.39 -2.02 2.77
N ASP A 63 6.35 -2.24 1.46
CA ASP A 63 6.39 -1.17 0.46
C ASP A 63 5.02 -0.97 -0.18
N TRP A 64 4.63 0.28 -0.38
CA TRP A 64 3.45 0.63 -1.18
C TRP A 64 3.87 1.03 -2.58
N VAL A 65 3.26 0.39 -3.58
CA VAL A 65 3.78 0.42 -4.95
C VAL A 65 2.66 0.60 -5.98
N ALA A 66 2.89 1.47 -6.95
CA ALA A 66 2.04 1.64 -8.12
C ALA A 66 2.36 0.57 -9.19
N SER A 67 1.35 0.16 -9.95
CA SER A 67 1.47 -0.74 -11.10
C SER A 67 1.09 -0.06 -12.40
N CYS A 68 1.60 -0.58 -13.51
CA CYS A 68 1.37 -0.09 -14.87
C CYS A 68 -0.09 -0.06 -15.33
N GLU A 69 -0.98 -0.76 -14.64
CA GLU A 69 -2.42 -0.71 -14.87
C GLU A 69 -3.12 0.44 -14.10
N ALA A 70 -2.36 1.39 -13.54
CA ALA A 70 -2.85 2.43 -12.64
C ALA A 70 -3.53 1.88 -11.38
N LEU A 71 -3.17 0.66 -10.98
CA LEU A 71 -3.60 0.00 -9.75
C LEU A 71 -2.50 0.13 -8.69
N MET A 72 -2.90 0.33 -7.44
CA MET A 72 -1.99 0.45 -6.31
C MET A 72 -2.01 -0.85 -5.50
N TYR A 73 -0.85 -1.28 -5.03
CA TYR A 73 -0.69 -2.50 -4.25
C TYR A 73 0.15 -2.27 -3.00
N LEU A 74 -0.24 -2.93 -1.92
CA LEU A 74 0.64 -3.09 -0.76
C LEU A 74 1.49 -4.35 -0.96
N GLN A 75 2.77 -4.18 -1.27
CA GLN A 75 3.68 -5.29 -1.55
C GLN A 75 4.06 -6.02 -0.25
N VAL A 76 3.82 -7.33 -0.22
CA VAL A 76 4.13 -8.19 0.93
C VAL A 76 5.20 -9.23 0.61
N SER A 77 5.58 -9.35 -0.66
CA SER A 77 6.68 -10.17 -1.12
C SER A 77 7.30 -9.61 -2.39
N GLY A 78 8.60 -9.81 -2.54
CA GLY A 78 9.36 -9.42 -3.71
C GLY A 78 10.65 -10.22 -3.83
N GLY A 79 11.41 -9.96 -4.90
CA GLY A 79 12.60 -10.74 -5.22
C GLY A 79 12.26 -12.00 -6.05
N GLY A 80 13.16 -12.37 -6.95
CA GLY A 80 12.95 -13.50 -7.87
C GLY A 80 12.82 -14.85 -7.15
N SER A 81 12.46 -15.92 -7.86
CA SER A 81 12.27 -17.28 -7.33
C SER A 81 13.44 -17.84 -6.51
N GLU A 82 14.65 -17.36 -6.73
CA GLU A 82 15.85 -17.76 -5.97
C GLU A 82 16.07 -16.93 -4.69
N HIS A 83 15.46 -15.74 -4.60
CA HIS A 83 15.64 -14.76 -3.52
C HIS A 83 14.31 -14.10 -3.13
N GLU A 84 13.22 -14.86 -3.17
CA GLU A 84 11.90 -14.35 -2.82
C GLU A 84 11.88 -14.10 -1.31
N TRP A 85 11.70 -12.84 -0.93
CA TRP A 85 11.37 -12.48 0.43
C TRP A 85 9.87 -12.33 0.56
N LYS A 86 9.34 -12.67 1.73
CA LYS A 86 7.94 -12.47 2.11
C LYS A 86 7.91 -12.03 3.57
N ILE A 87 7.00 -11.12 3.91
CA ILE A 87 6.74 -10.78 5.31
C ILE A 87 6.27 -12.01 6.10
N SER A 88 6.40 -11.98 7.43
CA SER A 88 5.91 -13.09 8.27
C SER A 88 4.38 -13.18 8.28
N GLU A 89 3.84 -14.36 8.59
CA GLU A 89 2.39 -14.55 8.73
C GLU A 89 1.78 -13.64 9.82
N ASP A 90 2.49 -13.45 10.93
CA ASP A 90 2.09 -12.50 11.98
C ASP A 90 2.00 -11.06 11.45
N MET A 91 2.91 -10.68 10.55
CA MET A 91 2.89 -9.37 9.89
C MET A 91 1.68 -9.24 8.96
N GLU A 92 1.45 -10.26 8.14
CA GLU A 92 0.33 -10.35 7.19
C GLU A 92 -1.01 -10.25 7.94
N ASN A 93 -1.16 -10.95 9.06
CA ASN A 93 -2.35 -10.92 9.91
C ASN A 93 -2.62 -9.53 10.52
N ARG A 94 -1.56 -8.83 10.97
CA ARG A 94 -1.71 -7.46 11.51
C ARG A 94 -2.14 -6.47 10.44
N LEU A 95 -1.53 -6.53 9.26
CA LEU A 95 -1.94 -5.72 8.11
C LEU A 95 -3.39 -6.01 7.71
N TRP A 96 -3.79 -7.27 7.68
CA TRP A 96 -5.16 -7.66 7.38
C TRP A 96 -6.16 -7.11 8.39
N SER A 97 -5.83 -7.20 9.68
CA SER A 97 -6.67 -6.66 10.75
C SER A 97 -6.81 -5.14 10.69
N GLU A 98 -5.79 -4.43 10.21
CA GLU A 98 -5.78 -2.97 10.14
C GLU A 98 -6.48 -2.44 8.88
N PHE A 99 -6.13 -2.96 7.70
CA PHE A 99 -6.71 -2.50 6.43
C PHE A 99 -8.05 -3.13 6.10
N GLY A 100 -8.32 -4.34 6.57
CA GLY A 100 -9.51 -5.10 6.19
C GLY A 100 -9.54 -5.42 4.70
N PHE A 101 -8.42 -5.94 4.16
CA PHE A 101 -8.37 -6.37 2.75
C PHE A 101 -9.52 -7.33 2.44
N VAL A 102 -10.13 -7.14 1.27
CA VAL A 102 -11.27 -7.95 0.79
C VAL A 102 -10.89 -8.90 -0.34
N ASP A 103 -9.77 -8.61 -0.99
CA ASP A 103 -9.28 -9.35 -2.15
C ASP A 103 -8.08 -10.24 -1.76
N GLU A 104 -7.86 -11.28 -2.55
CA GLU A 104 -6.70 -12.15 -2.40
C GLU A 104 -5.41 -11.46 -2.85
N LEU A 105 -4.28 -11.99 -2.39
CA LEU A 105 -2.96 -11.58 -2.86
C LEU A 105 -2.81 -11.86 -4.36
N VAL A 106 -2.33 -10.86 -5.10
CA VAL A 106 -2.06 -10.99 -6.54
C VAL A 106 -0.63 -10.66 -6.86
N ARG A 107 -0.12 -11.29 -7.92
CA ARG A 107 1.16 -10.92 -8.52
C ARG A 107 0.94 -9.72 -9.43
N PHE A 108 1.72 -8.66 -9.26
CA PHE A 108 1.56 -7.42 -10.02
C PHE A 108 2.89 -6.95 -10.62
N GLU A 109 2.84 -6.16 -11.69
CA GLU A 109 4.04 -5.57 -12.34
C GLU A 109 4.14 -4.09 -11.92
N PRO A 110 5.06 -3.74 -11.00
CA PRO A 110 5.21 -2.35 -10.57
C PRO A 110 5.63 -1.41 -11.69
N ASP A 111 5.21 -0.16 -11.60
CA ASP A 111 5.71 0.89 -12.46
C ASP A 111 7.20 1.12 -12.24
N GLY A 112 7.96 1.11 -13.32
CA GLY A 112 9.42 1.24 -13.26
C GLY A 112 10.12 0.02 -12.65
N TRP A 113 9.44 -1.14 -12.55
CA TRP A 113 10.06 -2.38 -12.07
C TRP A 113 11.26 -2.77 -12.95
N VAL A 114 12.44 -2.73 -12.33
CA VAL A 114 13.64 -3.36 -12.89
C VAL A 114 13.84 -4.66 -12.11
N PRO A 115 13.76 -5.84 -12.74
CA PRO A 115 14.04 -7.09 -12.05
C PRO A 115 15.47 -7.04 -11.52
N PHE A 116 15.63 -6.88 -10.20
CA PHE A 116 16.93 -6.84 -9.55
C PHE A 116 17.65 -8.17 -9.76
N ARG A 117 18.60 -8.22 -10.70
CA ARG A 117 19.71 -9.18 -10.66
C ARG A 117 20.85 -8.57 -9.86
N VAL A 118 20.64 -8.33 -8.57
CA VAL A 118 21.81 -8.06 -7.71
C VAL A 118 22.51 -9.40 -7.51
N ARG A 119 23.49 -9.72 -8.36
CA ARG A 119 24.61 -10.54 -7.90
C ARG A 119 25.29 -9.69 -6.84
N VAL A 120 24.87 -9.84 -5.59
CA VAL A 120 25.72 -9.42 -4.48
C VAL A 120 26.93 -10.33 -4.62
N GLY A 121 27.99 -9.81 -5.23
CA GLY A 121 29.29 -10.43 -5.17
C GLY A 121 29.66 -10.52 -3.70
N ARG A 122 29.38 -11.66 -3.07
CA ARG A 122 30.24 -12.18 -2.04
C ARG A 122 31.45 -12.72 -2.78
N ASP A 123 32.47 -11.88 -2.90
CA ASP A 123 33.77 -12.17 -2.31
C ASP A 123 34.70 -10.94 -2.48
N PRO A 124 35.53 -10.62 -1.48
CA PRO A 124 36.64 -9.68 -1.62
C PRO A 124 37.76 -10.23 -2.54
#